data_AF-A0A2P7TNG3-F1
#
_entry.id   AF-A0A2P7TNG3-F1
#
_cell.length_a   1.000
_cell.length_b   1.000
_cell.length_c   1.000
_cell.angle_alpha   90.00
_cell.angle_beta   90.00
_cell.angle_gamma   90.00
#
_symmetry.space_group_name_H-M   'P 1'
#
loop_
_entity.id
_entity.type
_entity.pdbx_description
1 polymer ?
#
loop_
_entity_poly.entity_id
_entity_poly.type
_entity_poly.pdbx_seq_one_letter_code
_entity_poly.pdbx_strand_id
1 'polypeptide(L)'
;MLLLLLQAQQATNSALHLPLLLQQLGIDLIAVLILSVIYYRKHKNTDYVFTFFMFNVLIFFICYYMVNIELGVGFGFGLFALFSILRYRTATVFIKEMTYLFAVIAIAVINSLSIHTADWTLTAVANASILGAAILLDVVWLRYPLHVQRVIYEKIDLIKPENRPQLLADLRERLGVEVVQIAIENINFLNDTATIFVFFRNRDSMMVQMRRDD
;
A
#
# COMPACT_ATOMS: atom_id res chain seq x y z
N MET A 1 32.52 -33.38 20.23
CA MET A 1 31.25 -34.16 20.21
C MET A 1 30.06 -33.34 20.69
N LEU A 2 30.14 -32.67 21.87
CA LEU A 2 29.05 -31.81 22.37
C LEU A 2 28.74 -30.60 21.45
N LEU A 3 29.77 -29.93 20.92
CA LEU A 3 29.64 -28.83 19.94
C LEU A 3 29.00 -29.28 18.61
N LEU A 4 29.32 -30.49 18.14
CA LEU A 4 28.72 -31.08 16.94
C LEU A 4 27.25 -31.45 17.16
N LEU A 5 26.90 -31.96 18.35
CA LEU A 5 25.51 -32.21 18.73
C LEU A 5 24.71 -30.90 18.87
N LEU A 6 25.32 -29.82 19.39
CA LEU A 6 24.65 -28.52 19.50
C LEU A 6 24.42 -27.89 18.12
N GLN A 7 25.40 -27.97 17.22
CA GLN A 7 25.25 -27.53 15.83
C GLN A 7 24.22 -28.38 15.06
N ALA A 8 24.19 -29.71 15.29
CA ALA A 8 23.19 -30.59 14.70
C ALA A 8 21.77 -30.31 15.25
N GLN A 9 21.63 -30.06 16.56
CA GLN A 9 20.37 -29.68 17.19
C GLN A 9 19.85 -28.34 16.65
N GLN A 10 20.74 -27.35 16.46
CA GLN A 10 20.40 -26.03 15.94
C GLN A 10 20.07 -26.05 14.44
N ALA A 11 20.74 -26.90 13.65
CA ALA A 11 20.42 -27.17 12.25
C ALA A 11 19.09 -27.92 12.08
N THR A 12 18.76 -28.84 13.00
CA THR A 12 17.50 -29.59 12.96
C THR A 12 16.32 -28.71 13.39
N ASN A 13 16.52 -27.80 14.35
CA ASN A 13 15.49 -26.84 14.77
C ASN A 13 15.20 -25.81 13.66
N SER A 14 16.22 -25.20 13.06
CA SER A 14 16.06 -24.24 11.94
C SER A 14 15.34 -24.84 10.72
N ALA A 15 15.59 -26.11 10.40
CA ALA A 15 14.91 -26.82 9.32
C ALA A 15 13.38 -27.00 9.57
N LEU A 16 12.92 -26.95 10.81
CA LEU A 16 11.51 -27.13 11.18
C LEU A 16 10.73 -25.80 11.24
N HIS A 17 11.42 -24.67 11.48
CA HIS A 17 10.81 -23.35 11.57
C HIS A 17 10.37 -22.79 10.21
N LEU A 18 11.17 -23.02 9.16
CA LEU A 18 10.88 -22.53 7.81
C LEU A 18 9.57 -23.08 7.21
N PRO A 19 9.29 -24.40 7.20
CA PRO A 19 8.04 -24.93 6.64
C PRO A 19 6.81 -24.45 7.43
N LEU A 20 6.92 -24.35 8.76
CA LEU A 20 5.84 -23.83 9.60
C LEU A 20 5.55 -22.35 9.31
N LEU A 21 6.60 -21.54 9.13
CA LEU A 21 6.47 -20.14 8.72
C LEU A 21 5.75 -20.04 7.39
N LEU A 22 6.16 -20.80 6.37
CA LEU A 22 5.53 -20.76 5.04
C LEU A 22 4.06 -21.18 5.10
N GLN A 23 3.73 -22.18 5.91
CA GLN A 23 2.35 -22.63 6.09
C GLN A 23 1.50 -21.52 6.75
N GLN A 24 1.97 -20.91 7.83
CA GLN A 24 1.23 -19.84 8.52
C GLN A 24 1.10 -18.59 7.64
N LEU A 25 2.17 -18.22 6.93
CA LEU A 25 2.16 -17.13 5.97
C LEU A 25 1.15 -17.41 4.85
N GLY A 26 1.10 -18.64 4.34
CA GLY A 26 0.12 -19.02 3.31
C GLY A 26 -1.33 -18.86 3.77
N ILE A 27 -1.64 -19.27 5.00
CA ILE A 27 -2.98 -19.11 5.60
C ILE A 27 -3.34 -17.64 5.77
N ASP A 28 -2.39 -16.83 6.29
CA ASP A 28 -2.56 -15.39 6.48
C ASP A 28 -2.78 -14.66 5.15
N LEU A 29 -1.96 -14.97 4.13
CA LEU A 29 -2.08 -14.42 2.79
C LEU A 29 -3.43 -14.75 2.13
N ILE A 30 -3.94 -15.97 2.32
CA ILE A 30 -5.28 -16.34 1.81
C ILE A 30 -6.37 -15.52 2.51
N ALA A 31 -6.29 -15.38 3.84
CA ALA A 31 -7.26 -14.62 4.61
C ALA A 31 -7.30 -13.14 4.20
N VAL A 32 -6.14 -12.49 4.08
CA VAL A 32 -6.08 -11.09 3.66
C VAL A 32 -6.47 -10.91 2.20
N LEU A 33 -6.20 -11.88 1.33
CA LEU A 33 -6.65 -11.84 -0.07
C LEU A 33 -8.19 -11.85 -0.15
N ILE A 34 -8.85 -12.71 0.63
CA ILE A 34 -10.32 -12.76 0.68
C ILE A 34 -10.89 -11.43 1.19
N LEU A 35 -10.35 -10.89 2.28
CA LEU A 35 -10.76 -9.60 2.83
C LEU A 35 -10.55 -8.45 1.82
N SER A 36 -9.42 -8.47 1.12
CA SER A 36 -9.07 -7.51 0.09
C SER A 36 -10.06 -7.54 -1.08
N VAL A 37 -10.46 -8.72 -1.54
CA VAL A 37 -11.47 -8.90 -2.61
C VAL A 37 -12.84 -8.39 -2.17
N ILE A 38 -13.26 -8.69 -0.94
CA ILE A 38 -14.53 -8.21 -0.38
C ILE A 38 -14.55 -6.68 -0.32
N TYR A 39 -13.47 -6.07 0.16
CA TYR A 39 -13.34 -4.62 0.25
C TYR A 39 -13.34 -3.97 -1.14
N TYR A 40 -12.53 -4.50 -2.07
CA TYR A 40 -12.40 -3.97 -3.42
C TYR A 40 -13.76 -3.96 -4.15
N ARG A 41 -14.54 -5.04 -4.02
CA ARG A 41 -15.86 -5.15 -4.63
C ARG A 41 -16.83 -4.07 -4.15
N LYS A 42 -16.71 -3.65 -2.89
CA LYS A 42 -17.63 -2.68 -2.27
C LYS A 42 -17.22 -1.23 -2.48
N HIS A 43 -15.93 -0.92 -2.35
CA HIS A 43 -15.46 0.47 -2.31
C HIS A 43 -14.79 0.93 -3.60
N LYS A 44 -14.31 0.01 -4.47
CA LYS A 44 -13.50 0.29 -5.68
C LYS A 44 -12.27 1.19 -5.46
N ASN A 45 -12.01 1.65 -4.23
CA ASN A 45 -10.83 2.38 -3.85
C ASN A 45 -9.69 1.40 -3.64
N THR A 46 -8.68 1.56 -4.46
CA THR A 46 -7.62 0.62 -4.65
C THR A 46 -6.46 0.85 -3.66
N ASP A 47 -6.35 2.05 -3.08
CA ASP A 47 -5.25 2.40 -2.16
C ASP A 47 -5.36 1.70 -0.80
N TYR A 48 -6.58 1.45 -0.33
CA TYR A 48 -6.81 0.73 0.93
C TYR A 48 -6.54 -0.76 0.82
N VAL A 49 -6.76 -1.37 -0.36
CA VAL A 49 -6.44 -2.78 -0.60
C VAL A 49 -4.95 -3.02 -0.47
N PHE A 50 -4.14 -2.15 -1.12
CA PHE A 50 -2.69 -2.15 -0.99
C PHE A 50 -2.26 -2.09 0.48
N THR A 51 -2.86 -1.14 1.21
CA THR A 51 -2.55 -0.89 2.61
C THR A 51 -2.87 -2.10 3.48
N PHE A 52 -4.06 -2.69 3.36
CA PHE A 52 -4.44 -3.85 4.18
C PHE A 52 -3.53 -5.05 3.94
N PHE A 53 -3.21 -5.32 2.67
CA PHE A 53 -2.35 -6.44 2.33
C PHE A 53 -0.93 -6.24 2.85
N MET A 54 -0.33 -5.07 2.63
CA MET A 54 1.00 -4.76 3.15
C MET A 54 1.03 -4.80 4.67
N PHE A 55 0.11 -4.11 5.36
CA PHE A 55 0.09 -4.09 6.82
C PHE A 55 -0.05 -5.48 7.42
N ASN A 56 -0.88 -6.34 6.82
CA ASN A 56 -1.03 -7.73 7.26
C ASN A 56 0.32 -8.49 7.17
N VAL A 57 0.99 -8.46 6.02
CA VAL A 57 2.31 -9.09 5.84
C VAL A 57 3.35 -8.54 6.83
N LEU A 58 3.39 -7.21 7.04
CA LEU A 58 4.33 -6.59 7.97
C LEU A 58 4.08 -7.02 9.41
N ILE A 59 2.81 -6.99 9.85
CA ILE A 59 2.42 -7.37 11.21
C ILE A 59 2.69 -8.85 11.44
N PHE A 60 2.41 -9.72 10.46
CA PHE A 60 2.71 -11.15 10.55
C PHE A 60 4.18 -11.39 10.89
N PHE A 61 5.11 -10.78 10.13
CA PHE A 61 6.54 -10.97 10.37
C PHE A 61 6.99 -10.35 11.69
N ILE A 62 6.51 -9.15 12.04
CA ILE A 62 6.84 -8.54 13.35
C ILE A 62 6.41 -9.48 14.48
N CYS A 63 5.17 -9.96 14.48
CA CYS A 63 4.66 -10.88 15.49
C CYS A 63 5.44 -12.20 15.51
N TYR A 64 5.78 -12.76 14.35
CA TYR A 64 6.59 -13.98 14.27
C TYR A 64 7.95 -13.80 14.96
N TYR A 65 8.67 -12.72 14.67
CA TYR A 65 9.94 -12.43 15.34
C TYR A 65 9.76 -12.15 16.84
N MET A 66 8.66 -11.50 17.23
CA MET A 66 8.35 -11.24 18.64
C MET A 66 8.07 -12.50 19.46
N VAL A 67 7.55 -13.57 18.85
CA VAL A 67 7.30 -14.84 19.57
C VAL A 67 8.58 -15.66 19.69
N ASN A 68 9.46 -15.61 18.68
CA ASN A 68 10.69 -16.41 18.65
C ASN A 68 11.85 -15.77 19.42
N ILE A 69 11.73 -14.48 19.78
CA ILE A 69 12.68 -13.76 20.61
C ILE A 69 11.94 -13.40 21.89
N GLU A 70 12.51 -13.67 23.07
CA GLU A 70 11.94 -13.22 24.35
C GLU A 70 12.00 -11.70 24.45
N LEU A 71 11.18 -11.00 23.68
CA LEU A 71 11.08 -9.56 23.69
C LEU A 71 10.25 -9.15 24.90
N GLY A 72 10.86 -8.36 25.78
CA GLY A 72 10.14 -7.76 26.89
C GLY A 72 9.02 -6.83 26.41
N VAL A 73 8.05 -6.58 27.29
CA VAL A 73 6.90 -5.68 27.04
C VAL A 73 7.34 -4.30 26.51
N GLY A 74 8.56 -3.84 26.87
CA GLY A 74 9.17 -2.60 26.38
C GLY A 74 9.29 -2.50 24.85
N PHE A 75 9.44 -3.61 24.12
CA PHE A 75 9.47 -3.57 22.66
C PHE A 75 8.09 -3.21 22.08
N GLY A 76 7.01 -3.76 22.65
CA GLY A 76 5.64 -3.41 22.29
C GLY A 76 5.35 -1.92 22.55
N PHE A 77 5.84 -1.39 23.68
CA PHE A 77 5.77 0.05 23.97
C PHE A 77 6.56 0.89 22.95
N GLY A 78 7.73 0.43 22.50
CA GLY A 78 8.54 1.10 21.47
C GLY A 78 7.84 1.19 20.12
N LEU A 79 7.23 0.09 19.64
CA LEU A 79 6.43 0.10 18.41
C LEU A 79 5.19 0.99 18.54
N PHE A 80 4.52 0.96 19.70
CA PHE A 80 3.37 1.84 19.95
C PHE A 80 3.76 3.33 19.95
N ALA A 81 4.89 3.68 20.55
CA ALA A 81 5.43 5.05 20.53
C ALA A 81 5.77 5.49 19.10
N LEU A 82 6.41 4.61 18.33
CA LEU A 82 6.73 4.86 16.92
C LEU A 82 5.45 5.11 16.11
N PHE A 83 4.41 4.28 16.25
CA PHE A 83 3.13 4.50 15.56
C PHE A 83 2.43 5.78 16.02
N SER A 84 2.55 6.14 17.30
CA SER A 84 2.00 7.39 17.84
C SER A 84 2.64 8.61 17.18
N ILE A 85 3.98 8.64 17.04
CA ILE A 85 4.69 9.74 16.35
C ILE A 85 4.35 9.78 14.87
N LEU A 86 4.29 8.62 14.19
CA LEU A 86 3.94 8.57 12.76
C LEU A 86 2.53 9.07 12.47
N ARG A 87 1.59 8.89 13.40
CA ARG A 87 0.24 9.42 13.30
C ARG A 87 0.17 10.95 13.45
N TYR A 88 1.15 11.57 14.10
CA TYR A 88 1.16 13.03 14.36
C TYR A 88 1.62 13.90 13.19
N ARG A 89 1.98 13.31 12.03
CA ARG A 89 2.31 14.11 10.84
C ARG A 89 1.03 14.71 10.25
N THR A 90 0.92 16.04 10.29
CA THR A 90 -0.20 16.86 9.79
C THR A 90 -0.29 16.98 8.26
N ALA A 91 0.60 16.33 7.51
CA ALA A 91 0.51 16.32 6.05
C ALA A 91 -0.46 15.21 5.61
N THR A 92 -1.36 15.54 4.67
CA THR A 92 -2.21 14.59 3.94
C THR A 92 -1.34 13.75 3.00
N VAL A 93 -0.54 12.87 3.60
CA VAL A 93 0.29 11.89 2.89
C VAL A 93 -0.62 10.86 2.27
N PHE A 94 -0.37 10.51 1.00
CA PHE A 94 -1.16 9.49 0.34
C PHE A 94 -1.03 8.17 1.10
N ILE A 95 -2.13 7.44 1.27
CA ILE A 95 -2.21 6.25 2.13
C ILE A 95 -1.13 5.21 1.74
N LYS A 96 -0.78 5.14 0.46
CA LYS A 96 0.34 4.32 -0.05
C LYS A 96 1.71 4.71 0.49
N GLU A 97 2.03 6.01 0.51
CA GLU A 97 3.34 6.50 0.97
C GLU A 97 3.56 6.18 2.46
N MET A 98 2.50 6.31 3.28
CA MET A 98 2.55 5.88 4.67
C MET A 98 2.84 4.37 4.78
N THR A 99 2.18 3.55 3.97
CA THR A 99 2.39 2.10 3.97
C THR A 99 3.84 1.72 3.62
N TYR A 100 4.47 2.40 2.66
CA TYR A 100 5.89 2.19 2.34
C TYR A 100 6.80 2.60 3.50
N LEU A 101 6.50 3.70 4.19
CA LEU A 101 7.26 4.11 5.36
C LEU A 101 7.17 3.06 6.48
N PHE A 102 5.99 2.51 6.72
CA PHE A 102 5.81 1.39 7.64
C PHE A 102 6.60 0.14 7.20
N ALA A 103 6.62 -0.17 5.91
CA ALA A 103 7.38 -1.30 5.39
C ALA A 103 8.89 -1.16 5.63
N VAL A 104 9.45 0.03 5.40
CA VAL A 104 10.87 0.32 5.66
C VAL A 104 11.20 0.15 7.14
N ILE A 105 10.32 0.62 8.03
CA ILE A 105 10.51 0.47 9.48
C ILE A 105 10.44 -0.99 9.90
N ALA A 106 9.45 -1.73 9.39
CA ALA A 106 9.30 -3.15 9.67
C ALA A 106 10.54 -3.96 9.21
N ILE A 107 11.06 -3.67 8.01
CA ILE A 107 12.30 -4.28 7.51
C ILE A 107 13.48 -3.96 8.45
N ALA A 108 13.63 -2.70 8.88
CA ALA A 108 14.68 -2.31 9.82
C ALA A 108 14.56 -3.05 11.17
N VAL A 109 13.34 -3.19 11.69
CA VAL A 109 13.05 -3.92 12.91
C VAL A 109 13.38 -5.40 12.76
N ILE A 110 12.90 -6.06 11.70
CA ILE A 110 13.16 -7.49 11.44
C ILE A 110 14.67 -7.75 11.31
N ASN A 111 15.38 -6.89 10.58
CA ASN A 111 16.83 -7.02 10.41
C ASN A 111 17.59 -6.80 11.72
N SER A 112 17.15 -5.86 12.56
CA SER A 112 17.74 -5.64 13.89
C SER A 112 17.53 -6.86 14.80
N LEU A 113 16.33 -7.44 14.77
CA LEU A 113 15.96 -8.60 15.58
C LEU A 113 16.65 -9.89 15.13
N SER A 114 16.95 -10.03 13.84
CA SER A 114 17.67 -11.18 13.25
C SER A 114 19.04 -11.44 13.87
N ILE A 115 19.72 -10.40 14.37
CA ILE A 115 21.02 -10.51 15.03
C ILE A 115 20.97 -11.52 16.19
N HIS A 116 19.82 -11.63 16.87
CA HIS A 116 19.64 -12.52 18.01
C HIS A 116 19.39 -13.98 17.63
N THR A 117 18.78 -14.24 16.48
CA THR A 117 18.45 -15.61 16.04
C THR A 117 19.55 -16.27 15.23
N ALA A 118 20.46 -15.47 14.64
CA ALA A 118 21.55 -15.90 13.75
C ALA A 118 21.09 -16.77 12.55
N ASP A 119 19.79 -16.77 12.24
CA ASP A 119 19.21 -17.50 11.13
C ASP A 119 19.00 -16.57 9.92
N TRP A 120 20.06 -16.47 9.13
CA TRP A 120 20.08 -15.68 7.90
C TRP A 120 19.03 -16.13 6.89
N THR A 121 18.61 -17.40 6.92
CA THR A 121 17.64 -17.96 5.97
C THR A 121 16.24 -17.41 6.26
N LEU A 122 15.81 -17.45 7.51
CA LEU A 122 14.50 -16.91 7.92
C LEU A 122 14.41 -15.40 7.63
N THR A 123 15.48 -14.66 7.88
CA THR A 123 15.53 -13.22 7.61
C THR A 123 15.53 -12.89 6.13
N ALA A 124 16.27 -13.66 5.32
CA ALA A 124 16.21 -13.52 3.87
C ALA A 124 14.79 -13.77 3.33
N VAL A 125 14.12 -14.82 3.81
CA VAL A 125 12.74 -15.17 3.39
C VAL A 125 11.74 -14.10 3.82
N ALA A 126 11.87 -13.56 5.04
CA ALA A 126 10.99 -12.48 5.51
C ALA A 126 11.14 -11.21 4.64
N ASN A 127 12.37 -10.75 4.42
CA ASN A 127 12.63 -9.58 3.57
C ASN A 127 12.20 -9.81 2.12
N ALA A 128 12.49 -10.97 1.55
CA ALA A 128 12.06 -11.33 0.20
C ALA A 128 10.53 -11.38 0.09
N SER A 129 9.84 -11.85 1.12
CA SER A 129 8.36 -11.88 1.17
C SER A 129 7.77 -10.48 1.25
N ILE A 130 8.32 -9.59 2.08
CA ILE A 130 7.87 -8.20 2.20
C ILE A 130 8.11 -7.44 0.90
N LEU A 131 9.31 -7.53 0.34
CA LEU A 131 9.65 -6.91 -0.95
C LEU A 131 8.83 -7.51 -2.09
N GLY A 132 8.67 -8.82 -2.10
CA GLY A 132 7.85 -9.54 -3.08
C GLY A 132 6.38 -9.12 -3.02
N ALA A 133 5.80 -8.97 -1.83
CA ALA A 133 4.45 -8.44 -1.64
C ALA A 133 4.35 -6.99 -2.14
N ALA A 134 5.31 -6.14 -1.79
CA ALA A 134 5.35 -4.75 -2.25
C ALA A 134 5.42 -4.66 -3.79
N ILE A 135 6.32 -5.42 -4.42
CA ILE A 135 6.49 -5.45 -5.88
C ILE A 135 5.26 -6.05 -6.55
N LEU A 136 4.72 -7.17 -6.05
CA LEU A 136 3.55 -7.83 -6.63
C LEU A 136 2.35 -6.88 -6.60
N LEU A 137 2.10 -6.26 -5.45
CA LEU A 137 1.03 -5.29 -5.31
C LEU A 137 1.24 -4.09 -6.22
N ASP A 138 2.46 -3.55 -6.27
CA ASP A 138 2.79 -2.41 -7.12
C ASP A 138 2.64 -2.73 -8.61
N VAL A 139 3.13 -3.88 -9.09
CA VAL A 139 3.00 -4.31 -10.50
C VAL A 139 1.55 -4.59 -10.89
N VAL A 140 0.76 -5.23 -10.02
CA VAL A 140 -0.68 -5.45 -10.26
C VAL A 140 -1.41 -4.11 -10.34
N TRP A 141 -0.95 -3.08 -9.62
CA TRP A 141 -1.55 -1.74 -9.59
C TRP A 141 -1.04 -0.77 -10.66
N LEU A 142 0.23 -0.87 -11.07
CA LEU A 142 0.90 0.02 -12.03
C LEU A 142 0.27 -0.03 -13.42
N ARG A 143 -0.70 -0.92 -13.67
CA ARG A 143 -1.54 -0.90 -14.86
C ARG A 143 -2.59 0.22 -14.90
N TYR A 144 -2.77 0.99 -13.82
CA TYR A 144 -3.78 2.05 -13.74
C TYR A 144 -3.27 3.43 -13.24
N PRO A 145 -2.14 4.00 -13.71
CA PRO A 145 -1.85 5.41 -13.46
C PRO A 145 -2.72 6.27 -14.39
N LEU A 146 -4.04 6.26 -14.13
CA LEU A 146 -4.90 7.31 -14.64
C LEU A 146 -4.48 8.57 -13.89
N HIS A 147 -3.89 9.50 -14.61
CA HIS A 147 -3.56 10.80 -14.07
C HIS A 147 -4.88 11.50 -13.75
N VAL A 148 -4.99 12.02 -12.53
CA VAL A 148 -6.20 12.68 -12.04
C VAL A 148 -5.94 14.18 -12.02
N GLN A 149 -6.75 14.94 -12.75
CA GLN A 149 -6.76 16.39 -12.67
C GLN A 149 -8.11 16.87 -12.18
N ARG A 150 -8.08 17.73 -11.16
CA ARG A 150 -9.26 18.43 -10.65
C ARG A 150 -9.52 19.65 -11.54
N VAL A 151 -10.68 19.71 -12.15
CA VAL A 151 -11.10 20.79 -13.06
C VAL A 151 -12.37 21.42 -12.51
N ILE A 152 -12.39 22.75 -12.43
CA ILE A 152 -13.61 23.51 -12.19
C ILE A 152 -14.26 23.71 -13.55
N TYR A 153 -15.42 23.09 -13.73
CA TYR A 153 -16.15 23.05 -14.99
C TYR A 153 -17.36 23.98 -14.95
N GLU A 154 -17.50 24.81 -15.98
CA GLU A 154 -18.46 25.91 -16.05
C GLU A 154 -19.78 25.55 -16.77
N LYS A 155 -19.81 24.46 -17.54
CA LYS A 155 -21.02 24.10 -18.31
C LYS A 155 -21.88 23.09 -17.56
N ILE A 156 -22.62 23.55 -16.54
CA ILE A 156 -23.47 22.66 -15.71
C ILE A 156 -24.45 21.81 -16.55
N ASP A 157 -24.97 22.33 -17.66
CA ASP A 157 -25.92 21.59 -18.50
C ASP A 157 -25.37 20.26 -19.02
N LEU A 158 -24.05 20.18 -19.23
CA LEU A 158 -23.37 19.00 -19.75
C LEU A 158 -23.05 17.95 -18.67
N ILE A 159 -23.27 18.26 -17.39
CA ILE A 159 -23.01 17.36 -16.26
C ILE A 159 -24.07 16.26 -16.16
N LYS A 160 -25.25 16.49 -16.73
CA LYS A 160 -26.36 15.52 -16.74
C LYS A 160 -25.89 14.18 -17.36
N PRO A 161 -26.35 13.04 -16.82
CA PRO A 161 -25.96 11.72 -17.34
C PRO A 161 -26.20 11.53 -18.84
N GLU A 162 -27.24 12.18 -19.37
CA GLU A 162 -27.64 12.18 -20.78
C GLU A 162 -26.59 12.85 -21.69
N ASN A 163 -25.88 13.85 -21.18
CA ASN A 163 -24.92 14.67 -21.93
C ASN A 163 -23.47 14.20 -21.75
N ARG A 164 -23.26 13.04 -21.12
CA ARG A 164 -21.95 12.37 -20.98
C ARG A 164 -21.07 12.40 -22.24
N PRO A 165 -21.55 12.06 -23.46
CA PRO A 165 -20.70 12.08 -24.64
C PRO A 165 -20.24 13.49 -25.01
N GLN A 166 -21.08 14.51 -24.82
CA GLN A 166 -20.77 15.91 -25.11
C GLN A 166 -19.78 16.47 -24.08
N LEU A 167 -19.96 16.14 -22.79
CA LEU A 167 -19.03 16.48 -21.72
C LEU A 167 -17.63 15.90 -21.96
N LEU A 168 -17.56 14.63 -22.37
CA LEU A 168 -16.28 13.99 -22.70
C LEU A 168 -15.61 14.63 -23.91
N ALA A 169 -16.37 15.04 -24.92
CA ALA A 169 -15.83 15.73 -26.09
C ALA A 169 -15.23 17.09 -25.71
N ASP A 170 -15.98 17.91 -24.96
CA ASP A 170 -15.53 19.24 -24.50
C ASP A 170 -14.27 19.14 -23.62
N LEU A 171 -14.23 18.18 -22.69
CA LEU A 171 -13.06 17.97 -21.84
C LEU A 171 -11.84 17.48 -22.61
N ARG A 172 -12.01 16.63 -23.63
CA ARG A 172 -10.90 16.19 -24.50
C ARG A 172 -10.35 17.35 -25.33
N GLU A 173 -11.22 18.18 -25.86
CA GLU A 173 -10.84 19.36 -26.64
C GLU A 173 -10.07 20.38 -25.79
N ARG A 174 -10.59 20.68 -24.58
CA ARG A 174 -9.99 21.69 -23.69
C ARG A 174 -8.70 21.23 -23.03
N LEU A 175 -8.62 19.96 -22.61
CA LEU A 175 -7.46 19.45 -21.89
C LEU A 175 -6.40 18.86 -22.83
N GLY A 176 -6.75 18.58 -24.09
CA GLY A 176 -5.83 17.97 -25.06
C GLY A 176 -5.40 16.54 -24.70
N VAL A 177 -6.10 15.87 -23.77
CA VAL A 177 -5.75 14.52 -23.28
C VAL A 177 -6.85 13.50 -23.58
N GLU A 178 -6.46 12.23 -23.68
CA GLU A 178 -7.40 11.12 -23.78
C GLU A 178 -8.09 10.90 -22.43
N VAL A 179 -9.27 11.52 -22.25
CA VAL A 179 -10.11 11.32 -21.06
C VAL A 179 -10.70 9.92 -21.06
N VAL A 180 -10.33 9.12 -20.05
CA VAL A 180 -10.76 7.74 -19.83
C VAL A 180 -11.99 7.68 -18.93
N GLN A 181 -11.99 8.45 -17.85
CA GLN A 181 -13.07 8.45 -16.87
C GLN A 181 -13.25 9.86 -16.27
N ILE A 182 -14.47 10.13 -15.81
CA ILE A 182 -14.84 11.38 -15.14
C ILE A 182 -15.65 11.07 -13.89
N ALA A 183 -15.31 11.71 -12.77
CA ALA A 183 -16.07 11.65 -11.52
C ALA A 183 -16.45 13.07 -11.11
N ILE A 184 -17.70 13.26 -10.70
CA ILE A 184 -18.20 14.56 -10.23
C ILE A 184 -18.09 14.56 -8.71
N GLU A 185 -17.36 15.53 -8.16
CA GLU A 185 -17.16 15.69 -6.72
C GLU A 185 -18.31 16.50 -6.11
N ASN A 186 -18.54 17.69 -6.65
CA ASN A 186 -19.53 18.63 -6.15
C ASN A 186 -20.09 19.48 -7.28
N ILE A 187 -21.38 19.82 -7.19
CA ILE A 187 -22.05 20.71 -8.13
C ILE A 187 -22.54 21.93 -7.35
N ASN A 188 -22.10 23.11 -7.78
CA ASN A 188 -22.53 24.39 -7.25
C ASN A 188 -23.49 25.06 -8.23
N PHE A 189 -24.78 24.85 -8.00
CA PHE A 189 -25.86 25.45 -8.79
C PHE A 189 -26.01 26.97 -8.63
N LEU A 190 -25.38 27.60 -7.63
CA LEU A 190 -25.43 29.06 -7.48
C LEU A 190 -24.49 29.77 -8.45
N ASN A 191 -23.33 29.16 -8.69
CA ASN A 191 -22.27 29.74 -9.52
C ASN A 191 -22.15 29.07 -10.89
N ASP A 192 -23.11 28.21 -11.24
CA ASP A 192 -23.06 27.37 -12.44
C ASP A 192 -21.72 26.65 -12.66
N THR A 193 -21.13 26.14 -11.57
CA THR A 193 -19.86 25.42 -11.62
C THR A 193 -19.97 24.03 -11.01
N ALA A 194 -19.15 23.11 -11.49
CA ALA A 194 -18.95 21.84 -10.82
C ALA A 194 -17.48 21.47 -10.75
N THR A 195 -17.13 20.81 -9.66
CA THR A 195 -15.80 20.25 -9.50
C THR A 195 -15.81 18.82 -10.01
N ILE A 196 -14.99 18.55 -11.02
CA ILE A 196 -14.86 17.23 -11.65
C ILE A 196 -13.42 16.73 -11.56
N PHE A 197 -13.28 15.44 -11.29
CA PHE A 197 -12.03 14.72 -11.44
C PHE A 197 -11.99 14.07 -12.81
N VAL A 198 -11.01 14.46 -13.61
CA VAL A 198 -10.76 13.94 -14.95
C VAL A 198 -9.60 12.95 -14.88
N PHE A 199 -9.87 11.70 -15.27
CA PHE A 199 -8.90 10.62 -15.32
C PHE A 199 -8.45 10.43 -16.77
N PHE A 200 -7.16 10.59 -17.03
CA PHE A 200 -6.58 10.46 -18.38
C PHE A 200 -5.36 9.55 -18.38
N ARG A 201 -5.16 8.85 -19.50
CA ARG A 201 -4.02 7.96 -19.71
C ARG A 201 -2.93 8.76 -20.40
N ASN A 202 -2.05 9.37 -19.63
CA ASN A 202 -0.99 10.20 -20.18
C ASN A 202 -0.03 9.33 -21.00
N ARG A 203 0.21 9.68 -22.27
CA ARG A 203 1.32 9.12 -23.05
C ARG A 203 2.37 10.17 -23.40
N ASP A 204 2.03 11.45 -23.56
CA ASP A 204 3.01 12.51 -23.81
C ASP A 204 2.38 13.90 -23.59
N SER A 205 2.66 14.53 -22.45
CA SER A 205 2.69 15.99 -22.32
C SER A 205 3.41 16.37 -21.02
N MET A 206 4.71 16.61 -21.18
CA MET A 206 5.51 17.47 -20.31
C MET A 206 4.79 18.81 -20.12
N MET A 207 4.98 19.45 -18.96
CA MET A 207 4.51 20.81 -18.61
C MET A 207 3.11 20.93 -17.97
N VAL A 208 2.85 20.22 -16.87
CA VAL A 208 2.12 20.84 -15.75
C VAL A 208 2.92 20.57 -14.48
N GLN A 209 3.89 21.46 -14.25
CA GLN A 209 4.55 21.60 -12.96
C GLN A 209 3.44 21.74 -11.92
N MET A 210 3.33 20.76 -11.03
CA MET A 210 2.53 20.92 -9.82
C MET A 210 3.09 22.13 -9.07
N ARG A 211 2.30 23.21 -9.04
CA ARG A 211 2.42 24.21 -8.00
C ARG A 211 2.12 23.48 -6.69
N ARG A 212 3.20 23.11 -6.00
CA ARG A 212 3.19 22.68 -4.62
C ARG A 212 2.80 23.94 -3.84
N ASP A 213 1.52 24.09 -3.56
CA ASP A 213 1.10 25.14 -2.63
C ASP A 213 1.62 24.73 -1.24
N ASP A 214 2.29 25.71 -0.61
CA ASP A 214 2.98 25.65 0.68
C ASP A 214 2.08 25.24 1.86
#